data_AF-A0A285AZ45-F1
#
_entry.id   AF-A0A285AZ45-F1
#
_cell.length_a   1.000
_cell.length_b   1.000
_cell.length_c   1.000
_cell.angle_alpha   90.00
_cell.angle_beta   90.00
_cell.angle_gamma   90.00
#
_symmetry.space_group_name_H-M   'P 1'
#
loop_
_entity.id
_entity.type
_entity.pdbx_description
1 polymer ?
#
loop_
_entity_poly.entity_id
_entity_poly.type
_entity_poly.pdbx_seq_one_letter_code
_entity_poly.pdbx_strand_id
1 'polypeptide(L)'
;MPWSEGDRIRYDLLGRAMQTAGIDSGMTQSASVASGTSGQWTENQNNYSGINAAGLLAYRVGYDSSMYSVYLHRDGTLPMTGDLNMGGQSINNAKDITASGDVNAVSFNGSYGRFAKNVSVSEDLVVTGFSTFGKNVSMNSYLTVKNGIDSNSYVAAKTNSSRLQIGGGGSSNQNAVLINVAGGAGDGYLSLNGDNNSSVKLDVWGSQKLRGDLVLSASNDGKTTGGISASGNIAGRYIQPTSIATTGETCLPTDLSARQPMDRQYGVLMANGRVMKGTRLFRLGASTTIPRLLAEVVLLAKYWFTLTSTGWFTMPFIK
;
A
#
# COMPACT_ATOMS: atom_id res chain seq x y z
N MET A 1 -42.57 62.05 -31.76
CA MET A 1 -43.59 62.92 -32.39
C MET A 1 -44.79 62.05 -32.76
N PRO A 2 -46.01 62.44 -32.38
CA PRO A 2 -47.22 61.68 -32.71
C PRO A 2 -47.47 61.69 -34.22
N TRP A 3 -48.01 60.60 -34.77
CA TRP A 3 -48.39 60.56 -36.17
C TRP A 3 -49.58 61.50 -36.41
N SER A 4 -49.34 62.54 -37.21
CA SER A 4 -50.29 63.61 -37.49
C SER A 4 -50.39 63.85 -38.99
N GLU A 5 -51.59 64.19 -39.45
CA GLU A 5 -51.84 64.71 -40.78
C GLU A 5 -52.34 66.14 -40.65
N GLY A 6 -51.48 67.10 -41.01
CA GLY A 6 -51.70 68.51 -40.64
C GLY A 6 -51.75 68.70 -39.13
N ASP A 7 -52.72 69.47 -38.64
CA ASP A 7 -52.89 69.75 -37.21
C ASP A 7 -53.69 68.67 -36.45
N ARG A 8 -54.00 67.53 -37.08
CA ARG A 8 -54.81 66.46 -36.51
C ARG A 8 -53.98 65.21 -36.22
N ILE A 9 -54.05 64.76 -34.97
CA ILE A 9 -53.49 63.48 -34.54
C ILE A 9 -54.36 62.35 -35.10
N ARG A 10 -53.73 61.34 -35.71
CA ARG A 10 -54.41 60.15 -36.25
C ARG A 10 -54.70 59.12 -35.16
N TYR A 11 -55.69 59.42 -34.32
CA TYR A 11 -56.12 58.53 -33.23
C TYR A 11 -56.70 57.21 -33.73
N ASP A 12 -57.14 57.13 -34.99
CA ASP A 12 -57.56 55.90 -35.65
C ASP A 12 -56.40 54.89 -35.77
N LEU A 13 -55.19 55.37 -36.05
CA LEU A 13 -53.98 54.54 -36.11
C LEU A 13 -53.54 54.12 -34.70
N LEU A 14 -53.65 55.02 -33.72
CA LEU A 14 -53.37 54.71 -32.32
C LEU A 14 -54.37 53.68 -31.76
N GLY A 15 -55.66 53.82 -32.06
CA GLY A 15 -56.68 52.86 -31.66
C GLY A 15 -56.43 51.46 -32.26
N ARG A 16 -55.98 51.39 -33.52
CA ARG A 16 -55.57 50.11 -34.15
C ARG A 16 -54.32 49.53 -33.47
N ALA A 17 -53.35 50.36 -33.10
CA ALA A 17 -52.17 49.92 -32.36
C ALA A 17 -52.54 49.40 -30.96
N MET A 18 -53.44 50.08 -30.25
CA MET A 18 -53.97 49.65 -28.96
C MET A 18 -54.73 48.32 -29.06
N GLN A 19 -55.57 48.15 -30.09
CA GLN A 19 -56.28 46.89 -30.33
C GLN A 19 -55.32 45.71 -30.53
N THR A 20 -54.15 45.96 -31.15
CA THR A 20 -53.12 44.93 -31.37
C THR A 20 -52.33 44.64 -30.09
N ALA A 21 -52.02 45.67 -29.30
CA ALA A 21 -51.21 45.58 -28.10
C ALA A 21 -51.99 45.01 -26.88
N GLY A 22 -53.32 45.05 -26.90
CA GLY A 22 -54.17 44.44 -25.87
C GLY A 22 -54.48 45.35 -24.69
N ILE A 23 -54.97 44.77 -23.58
CA ILE A 23 -55.57 45.49 -22.45
C ILE A 23 -54.60 46.42 -21.70
N ASP A 24 -53.29 46.15 -21.79
CA ASP A 24 -52.24 46.96 -21.17
C ASP A 24 -51.85 48.19 -21.99
N SER A 25 -52.41 48.33 -23.19
CA SER A 25 -52.20 49.50 -24.04
C SER A 25 -53.07 50.68 -23.64
N GLY A 26 -52.54 51.86 -23.90
CA GLY A 26 -53.18 53.14 -23.67
C GLY A 26 -52.70 54.18 -24.66
N MET A 27 -53.27 55.38 -24.58
CA MET A 27 -52.82 56.51 -25.39
C MET A 27 -52.95 57.82 -24.63
N THR A 28 -52.19 58.83 -25.06
CA THR A 28 -52.32 60.18 -24.53
C THR A 28 -53.30 60.98 -25.37
N GLN A 29 -54.31 61.56 -24.74
CA GLN A 29 -55.19 62.55 -25.38
C GLN A 29 -54.74 63.99 -25.07
N SER A 30 -53.81 64.15 -24.12
CA SER A 30 -53.20 65.41 -23.71
C SER A 30 -51.70 65.21 -23.46
N ALA A 31 -50.99 66.29 -23.18
CA ALA A 31 -49.59 66.23 -22.77
C ALA A 31 -49.38 65.76 -21.30
N SER A 32 -50.43 65.44 -20.56
CA SER A 32 -50.36 65.23 -19.10
C SER A 32 -50.82 63.86 -18.62
N VAL A 33 -51.63 63.14 -19.41
CA VAL A 33 -52.21 61.85 -19.00
C VAL A 33 -52.20 60.85 -20.14
N ALA A 34 -51.77 59.62 -19.83
CA ALA A 34 -52.00 58.43 -20.65
C ALA A 34 -53.14 57.62 -20.04
N SER A 35 -54.09 57.19 -20.86
CA SER A 35 -55.24 56.40 -20.41
C SER A 35 -55.30 55.07 -21.13
N GLY A 36 -55.50 53.99 -20.37
CA GLY A 36 -55.75 52.66 -20.90
C GLY A 36 -57.07 52.53 -21.63
N THR A 37 -57.25 51.42 -22.34
CA THR A 37 -58.53 51.07 -22.98
C THR A 37 -59.68 51.18 -21.97
N SER A 38 -60.74 51.91 -22.33
CA SER A 38 -61.91 52.19 -21.47
C SER A 38 -61.59 52.84 -20.11
N GLY A 39 -60.44 53.53 -19.99
CA GLY A 39 -60.04 54.19 -18.74
C GLY A 39 -59.74 53.23 -17.59
N GLN A 40 -59.46 51.95 -17.88
CA GLN A 40 -59.14 50.93 -16.86
C GLN A 40 -57.93 51.31 -15.99
N TRP A 41 -57.05 52.17 -16.51
CA TRP A 41 -55.93 52.74 -15.79
C TRP A 41 -55.58 54.11 -16.38
N THR A 42 -54.90 54.95 -15.59
CA THR A 42 -54.38 56.24 -16.03
C THR A 42 -53.02 56.48 -15.40
N GLU A 43 -52.09 57.02 -16.19
CA GLU A 43 -50.77 57.43 -15.72
C GLU A 43 -50.53 58.91 -16.02
N ASN A 44 -49.82 59.59 -15.12
CA ASN A 44 -49.63 61.03 -15.17
C ASN A 44 -48.18 61.38 -15.53
N GLN A 45 -47.99 62.48 -16.26
CA GLN A 45 -46.66 63.04 -16.57
C GLN A 45 -45.75 63.19 -15.35
N ASN A 46 -46.31 63.53 -14.19
CA ASN A 46 -45.54 63.70 -12.95
C ASN A 46 -44.80 62.43 -12.55
N ASN A 47 -45.34 61.25 -12.91
CA ASN A 47 -44.71 59.95 -12.66
C ASN A 47 -43.92 59.46 -13.88
N TYR A 48 -44.35 59.82 -15.09
CA TYR A 48 -43.74 59.40 -16.35
C TYR A 48 -43.52 60.57 -17.29
N SER A 49 -42.30 61.11 -17.30
CA SER A 49 -41.91 62.26 -18.12
C SER A 49 -42.04 62.05 -19.64
N GLY A 50 -42.17 60.78 -20.08
CA GLY A 50 -42.48 60.43 -21.46
C GLY A 50 -43.89 60.84 -21.90
N ILE A 51 -44.81 61.11 -20.97
CA ILE A 51 -46.13 61.68 -21.24
C ILE A 51 -45.98 63.19 -21.40
N ASN A 52 -45.73 63.66 -22.62
CA ASN A 52 -45.42 65.07 -22.89
C ASN A 52 -46.11 65.67 -24.12
N ALA A 53 -46.90 64.87 -24.83
CA ALA A 53 -47.70 65.31 -25.97
C ALA A 53 -48.95 64.44 -26.07
N ALA A 54 -49.99 64.96 -26.72
CA ALA A 54 -51.11 64.15 -27.17
C ALA A 54 -50.69 63.25 -28.34
N GLY A 55 -51.36 62.12 -28.51
CA GLY A 55 -51.13 61.19 -29.63
C GLY A 55 -49.95 60.24 -29.45
N LEU A 56 -49.51 60.01 -28.22
CA LEU A 56 -48.49 59.00 -27.90
C LEU A 56 -49.19 57.67 -27.57
N LEU A 57 -48.60 56.57 -28.03
CA LEU A 57 -48.96 55.23 -27.58
C LEU A 57 -48.29 54.97 -26.22
N ALA A 58 -49.06 54.49 -25.26
CA ALA A 58 -48.57 54.06 -23.96
C ALA A 58 -48.81 52.55 -23.79
N TYR A 59 -47.93 51.91 -23.04
CA TYR A 59 -48.04 50.48 -22.73
C TYR A 59 -47.55 50.25 -21.31
N ARG A 60 -48.36 49.57 -20.48
CA ARG A 60 -47.94 49.21 -19.13
C ARG A 60 -47.24 47.86 -19.14
N VAL A 61 -46.09 47.81 -18.47
CA VAL A 61 -45.37 46.60 -18.12
C VAL A 61 -45.17 46.58 -16.61
N GLY A 62 -45.30 45.42 -15.97
CA GLY A 62 -45.16 45.29 -14.52
C GLY A 62 -46.49 45.05 -13.80
N TYR A 63 -46.57 45.45 -12.53
CA TYR A 63 -47.72 45.17 -11.64
C TYR A 63 -49.05 45.57 -12.33
N ASP A 64 -50.06 44.72 -12.22
CA ASP A 64 -51.39 44.89 -12.86
C ASP A 64 -51.41 44.91 -14.40
N SER A 65 -50.35 44.44 -15.06
CA SER A 65 -50.34 44.16 -16.50
C SER A 65 -50.56 42.68 -16.83
N SER A 66 -51.19 42.39 -17.96
CA SER A 66 -51.31 41.02 -18.49
C SER A 66 -49.96 40.38 -18.84
N MET A 67 -48.93 41.18 -19.10
CA MET A 67 -47.55 40.74 -19.32
C MET A 67 -46.68 40.71 -18.05
N TYR A 68 -47.27 40.81 -16.85
CA TYR A 68 -46.53 40.89 -15.60
C TYR A 68 -45.52 39.73 -15.40
N SER A 69 -45.84 38.53 -15.89
CA SER A 69 -44.99 37.33 -15.79
C SER A 69 -43.86 37.25 -16.82
N VAL A 70 -43.74 38.22 -17.75
CA VAL A 70 -42.72 38.18 -18.82
C VAL A 70 -41.36 38.70 -18.33
N TYR A 71 -41.33 39.48 -17.24
CA TYR A 71 -40.10 40.06 -16.70
C TYR A 71 -39.71 39.42 -15.37
N LEU A 72 -38.42 39.21 -15.19
CA LEU A 72 -37.84 38.74 -13.93
C LEU A 72 -37.74 39.90 -12.93
N HIS A 73 -38.41 39.74 -11.80
CA HIS A 73 -38.29 40.68 -10.68
C HIS A 73 -36.88 40.66 -10.11
N ARG A 74 -36.22 41.82 -10.13
CA ARG A 74 -34.87 41.98 -9.58
C ARG A 74 -34.82 41.95 -8.04
N ASP A 75 -35.96 42.15 -7.40
CA ASP A 75 -36.08 42.22 -5.94
C ASP A 75 -36.28 40.86 -5.27
N GLY A 76 -36.44 39.79 -6.05
CA GLY A 76 -36.62 38.42 -5.55
C GLY A 76 -37.95 38.18 -4.81
N THR A 77 -38.91 39.11 -4.89
CA THR A 77 -40.18 39.02 -4.17
C THR A 77 -41.12 37.93 -4.71
N LEU A 78 -40.93 37.53 -5.97
CA LEU A 78 -41.67 36.45 -6.60
C LEU A 78 -40.71 35.32 -7.05
N PRO A 79 -40.90 34.07 -6.58
CA PRO A 79 -40.06 32.97 -7.00
C PRO A 79 -40.26 32.67 -8.50
N MET A 80 -39.17 32.42 -9.21
CA MET A 80 -39.23 31.84 -10.56
C MET A 80 -39.72 30.40 -10.43
N THR A 81 -40.89 30.10 -10.98
CA THR A 81 -41.43 28.74 -11.03
C THR A 81 -41.36 28.23 -12.47
N GLY A 82 -40.73 27.07 -12.68
CA GLY A 82 -40.48 26.49 -14.01
C GLY A 82 -38.99 26.43 -14.38
N ASP A 83 -38.71 25.88 -15.56
CA ASP A 83 -37.35 25.67 -16.04
C ASP A 83 -36.75 26.99 -16.58
N LEU A 84 -35.50 27.26 -16.19
CA LEU A 84 -34.72 28.38 -16.71
C LEU A 84 -33.63 27.88 -17.64
N ASN A 85 -33.72 28.23 -18.92
CA ASN A 85 -32.65 27.99 -19.89
C ASN A 85 -31.92 29.31 -20.21
N MET A 86 -30.69 29.45 -19.72
CA MET A 86 -29.83 30.63 -19.96
C MET A 86 -29.02 30.52 -21.26
N GLY A 87 -29.17 29.44 -22.03
CA GLY A 87 -28.31 29.16 -23.18
C GLY A 87 -26.84 29.12 -22.78
N GLY A 88 -25.99 29.84 -23.53
CA GLY A 88 -24.55 29.97 -23.23
C GLY A 88 -24.18 31.13 -22.29
N GLN A 89 -25.15 31.76 -21.62
CA GLN A 89 -24.91 32.92 -20.78
C GLN A 89 -24.43 32.55 -19.37
N SER A 90 -23.59 33.41 -18.78
CA SER A 90 -23.03 33.20 -17.44
C SER A 90 -23.94 33.76 -16.34
N ILE A 91 -23.94 33.11 -15.18
CA ILE A 91 -24.49 33.65 -13.92
C ILE A 91 -23.30 33.98 -13.01
N ASN A 92 -23.07 35.28 -12.77
CA ASN A 92 -21.98 35.74 -11.91
C ASN A 92 -22.51 36.05 -10.51
N ASN A 93 -21.65 35.88 -9.49
CA ASN A 93 -21.91 36.27 -8.10
C ASN A 93 -23.09 35.55 -7.43
N ALA A 94 -23.45 34.34 -7.86
CA ALA A 94 -24.34 33.48 -7.09
C ALA A 94 -23.64 33.03 -5.80
N LYS A 95 -24.19 33.41 -4.65
CA LYS A 95 -23.63 33.04 -3.34
C LYS A 95 -23.87 31.56 -3.01
N ASP A 96 -25.11 31.13 -3.16
CA ASP A 96 -25.57 29.80 -2.81
C ASP A 96 -26.36 29.20 -3.99
N ILE A 97 -26.10 27.93 -4.30
CA ILE A 97 -26.83 27.16 -5.31
C ILE A 97 -27.26 25.86 -4.65
N THR A 98 -28.56 25.63 -4.55
CA THR A 98 -29.13 24.39 -4.01
C THR A 98 -29.82 23.65 -5.14
N ALA A 99 -29.27 22.50 -5.54
CA ALA A 99 -29.87 21.62 -6.53
C ALA A 99 -30.47 20.38 -5.84
N SER A 100 -31.68 20.01 -6.23
CA SER A 100 -32.31 18.73 -5.82
C SER A 100 -32.01 17.59 -6.80
N GLY A 101 -31.58 17.92 -8.03
CA GLY A 101 -31.16 16.98 -9.06
C GLY A 101 -29.66 17.05 -9.35
N ASP A 102 -29.29 16.67 -10.57
CA ASP A 102 -27.90 16.62 -11.00
C ASP A 102 -27.35 18.02 -11.31
N VAL A 103 -26.07 18.23 -10.96
CA VAL A 103 -25.28 19.38 -11.43
C VAL A 103 -24.31 18.85 -12.47
N ASN A 104 -24.60 19.09 -13.75
CA ASN A 104 -23.70 18.74 -14.85
C ASN A 104 -22.77 19.92 -15.14
N ALA A 105 -21.51 19.80 -14.71
CA ALA A 105 -20.50 20.83 -14.90
C ALA A 105 -19.23 20.22 -15.51
N VAL A 106 -18.59 20.95 -16.42
CA VAL A 106 -17.29 20.56 -17.00
C VAL A 106 -16.17 20.66 -15.95
N SER A 107 -16.28 21.61 -15.02
CA SER A 107 -15.31 21.79 -13.94
C SER A 107 -15.93 22.47 -12.72
N PHE A 108 -15.44 22.11 -11.54
CA PHE A 108 -15.69 22.82 -10.29
C PHE A 108 -14.39 23.49 -9.85
N ASN A 109 -14.33 24.82 -9.93
CA ASN A 109 -13.18 25.61 -9.50
C ASN A 109 -13.54 26.36 -8.21
N GLY A 110 -13.22 25.76 -7.06
CA GLY A 110 -13.48 26.32 -5.75
C GLY A 110 -12.37 25.98 -4.76
N SER A 111 -12.29 26.71 -3.65
CA SER A 111 -11.23 26.51 -2.65
C SER A 111 -11.40 25.23 -1.82
N TYR A 112 -12.63 24.71 -1.68
CA TYR A 112 -12.92 23.45 -1.01
C TYR A 112 -14.21 22.83 -1.56
N GLY A 113 -14.34 21.51 -1.44
CA GLY A 113 -15.55 20.77 -1.76
C GLY A 113 -15.86 19.76 -0.65
N ARG A 114 -17.14 19.61 -0.32
CA ARG A 114 -17.60 18.61 0.66
C ARG A 114 -18.72 17.78 0.05
N PHE A 115 -18.49 16.48 -0.08
CA PHE A 115 -19.50 15.53 -0.49
C PHE A 115 -20.04 14.82 0.75
N ALA A 116 -21.36 14.89 0.97
CA ALA A 116 -21.99 14.29 2.16
C ALA A 116 -22.08 12.75 2.09
N LYS A 117 -21.90 12.18 0.90
CA LYS A 117 -21.98 10.74 0.62
C LYS A 117 -20.84 10.34 -0.33
N ASN A 118 -21.06 9.26 -1.07
CA ASN A 118 -20.08 8.66 -1.97
C ASN A 118 -19.76 9.59 -3.15
N VAL A 119 -18.52 9.52 -3.61
CA VAL A 119 -18.05 10.10 -4.88
C VAL A 119 -17.68 8.94 -5.78
N SER A 120 -18.28 8.90 -6.97
CA SER A 120 -17.96 7.91 -8.01
C SER A 120 -17.20 8.60 -9.13
N VAL A 121 -16.04 8.06 -9.51
CA VAL A 121 -15.22 8.56 -10.62
C VAL A 121 -15.13 7.45 -11.65
N SER A 122 -15.61 7.72 -12.88
CA SER A 122 -15.68 6.71 -13.95
C SER A 122 -14.36 6.50 -14.68
N GLU A 123 -13.48 7.52 -14.63
CA GLU A 123 -12.15 7.50 -15.24
C GLU A 123 -11.09 7.65 -14.13
N ASP A 124 -10.11 8.53 -14.34
CA ASP A 124 -8.99 8.72 -13.43
C ASP A 124 -9.31 9.75 -12.33
N LEU A 125 -8.93 9.41 -11.09
CA LEU A 125 -8.81 10.38 -9.99
C LEU A 125 -7.34 10.79 -9.84
N VAL A 126 -7.02 12.04 -10.21
CA VAL A 126 -5.70 12.62 -9.99
C VAL A 126 -5.73 13.54 -8.77
N VAL A 127 -4.94 13.21 -7.75
CA VAL A 127 -4.75 14.06 -6.56
C VAL A 127 -3.28 14.48 -6.50
N THR A 128 -3.00 15.77 -6.66
CA THR A 128 -1.65 16.34 -6.62
C THR A 128 -1.18 16.67 -5.21
N GLY A 129 -2.13 16.91 -4.29
CA GLY A 129 -1.88 17.14 -2.87
C GLY A 129 -1.91 15.86 -2.03
N PHE A 130 -1.94 16.04 -0.71
CA PHE A 130 -2.07 14.94 0.24
C PHE A 130 -3.51 14.44 0.34
N SER A 131 -3.66 13.12 0.54
CA SER A 131 -4.95 12.46 0.80
C SER A 131 -4.90 11.73 2.14
N THR A 132 -5.96 11.85 2.94
CA THR A 132 -6.13 11.14 4.21
C THR A 132 -7.39 10.28 4.17
N PHE A 133 -7.26 9.00 4.54
CA PHE A 133 -8.37 8.06 4.62
C PHE A 133 -8.58 7.65 6.08
N GLY A 134 -9.73 8.01 6.68
CA GLY A 134 -10.04 7.68 8.08
C GLY A 134 -10.48 6.23 8.31
N LYS A 135 -10.58 5.42 7.25
CA LYS A 135 -10.98 4.01 7.26
C LYS A 135 -10.16 3.26 6.19
N ASN A 136 -10.57 2.04 5.87
CA ASN A 136 -9.90 1.18 4.90
C ASN A 136 -9.94 1.77 3.48
N VAL A 137 -8.83 1.58 2.76
CA VAL A 137 -8.73 1.77 1.30
C VAL A 137 -8.71 0.39 0.65
N SER A 138 -9.60 0.16 -0.31
CA SER A 138 -9.68 -1.11 -1.06
C SER A 138 -9.32 -0.86 -2.53
N MET A 139 -8.46 -1.70 -3.09
CA MET A 139 -8.05 -1.65 -4.50
C MET A 139 -8.45 -2.95 -5.19
N ASN A 140 -9.12 -2.86 -6.35
CA ASN A 140 -9.51 -4.04 -7.14
C ASN A 140 -8.34 -4.66 -7.93
N SER A 141 -7.28 -3.87 -8.16
CA SER A 141 -6.09 -4.28 -8.90
C SER A 141 -4.84 -3.89 -8.10
N TYR A 142 -3.86 -3.23 -8.71
CA TYR A 142 -2.59 -2.90 -8.08
C TYR A 142 -2.59 -1.56 -7.34
N LEU A 143 -1.86 -1.53 -6.21
CA LEU A 143 -1.37 -0.29 -5.60
C LEU A 143 0.11 -0.10 -6.01
N THR A 144 0.42 0.99 -6.70
CA THR A 144 1.81 1.35 -7.07
C THR A 144 2.30 2.49 -6.20
N VAL A 145 3.46 2.33 -5.57
CA VAL A 145 4.06 3.33 -4.66
C VAL A 145 5.51 3.61 -5.06
N LYS A 146 5.85 4.87 -5.31
CA LYS A 146 7.20 5.26 -5.80
C LYS A 146 8.23 5.48 -4.71
N ASN A 147 7.82 6.02 -3.56
CA ASN A 147 8.73 6.44 -2.48
C ASN A 147 8.65 5.55 -1.22
N GLY A 148 7.98 4.41 -1.30
CA GLY A 148 7.83 3.45 -0.19
C GLY A 148 6.55 3.62 0.64
N ILE A 149 6.34 2.67 1.55
CA ILE A 149 5.20 2.61 2.48
C ILE A 149 5.74 2.77 3.90
N ASP A 150 5.29 3.82 4.60
CA ASP A 150 5.56 4.02 6.03
C ASP A 150 4.35 3.56 6.86
N SER A 151 4.59 2.76 7.90
CA SER A 151 3.54 2.14 8.70
C SER A 151 3.93 2.08 10.17
N ASN A 152 3.06 2.61 11.04
CA ASN A 152 3.26 2.61 12.49
C ASN A 152 3.13 1.21 13.14
N SER A 153 2.51 0.23 12.48
CA SER A 153 2.27 -1.09 13.08
C SER A 153 2.74 -2.23 12.18
N TYR A 154 2.00 -2.60 11.15
CA TYR A 154 2.36 -3.70 10.27
C TYR A 154 1.90 -3.47 8.84
N VAL A 155 2.71 -3.98 7.91
CA VAL A 155 2.29 -4.26 6.53
C VAL A 155 2.06 -5.77 6.46
N ALA A 156 0.80 -6.19 6.32
CA ALA A 156 0.41 -7.61 6.36
C ALA A 156 -0.42 -8.00 5.14
N ALA A 157 -0.39 -9.29 4.80
CA ALA A 157 -1.23 -9.91 3.79
C ALA A 157 -2.31 -10.79 4.49
N LYS A 158 -3.52 -10.93 3.91
CA LYS A 158 -4.66 -11.63 4.55
C LYS A 158 -4.39 -13.13 4.81
N THR A 159 -4.80 -13.59 5.98
CA THR A 159 -4.40 -14.83 6.66
C THR A 159 -4.73 -16.17 6.01
N ASN A 160 -5.55 -16.24 4.95
CA ASN A 160 -6.06 -17.54 4.48
C ASN A 160 -5.43 -18.02 3.17
N SER A 161 -4.79 -17.14 2.38
CA SER A 161 -4.06 -17.47 1.15
C SER A 161 -3.04 -16.40 0.71
N SER A 162 -2.87 -15.32 1.47
CA SER A 162 -2.09 -14.18 0.99
C SER A 162 -0.63 -14.33 1.40
N ARG A 163 0.24 -14.33 0.40
CA ARG A 163 1.68 -14.13 0.58
C ARG A 163 1.98 -12.63 0.62
N LEU A 164 2.77 -12.18 1.59
CA LEU A 164 3.52 -10.93 1.43
C LEU A 164 4.74 -11.24 0.57
N GLN A 165 4.60 -11.11 -0.75
CA GLN A 165 5.70 -11.30 -1.68
C GLN A 165 6.49 -9.99 -1.79
N ILE A 166 7.67 -9.95 -1.20
CA ILE A 166 8.62 -8.85 -1.33
C ILE A 166 9.69 -9.29 -2.32
N GLY A 167 9.49 -8.95 -3.60
CA GLY A 167 10.40 -9.31 -4.70
C GLY A 167 9.73 -9.40 -6.07
N GLY A 168 10.51 -9.28 -7.14
CA GLY A 168 10.02 -9.29 -8.54
C GLY A 168 10.63 -10.43 -9.36
N GLY A 169 9.80 -11.09 -10.19
CA GLY A 169 10.20 -12.17 -11.09
C GLY A 169 10.31 -11.71 -12.55
N GLY A 170 11.41 -12.06 -13.23
CA GLY A 170 11.65 -11.82 -14.66
C GLY A 170 13.15 -11.84 -15.05
N SER A 171 13.49 -12.47 -16.18
CA SER A 171 14.75 -13.22 -16.44
C SER A 171 16.02 -12.46 -16.86
N SER A 172 16.14 -11.15 -16.71
CA SER A 172 17.32 -10.44 -17.26
C SER A 172 17.99 -9.41 -16.35
N ASN A 173 17.36 -8.97 -15.26
CA ASN A 173 17.96 -7.98 -14.36
C ASN A 173 18.01 -8.53 -12.93
N GLN A 174 19.19 -8.44 -12.31
CA GLN A 174 19.37 -8.75 -10.88
C GLN A 174 18.66 -7.68 -10.05
N ASN A 175 17.39 -7.93 -9.72
CA ASN A 175 16.69 -7.15 -8.72
C ASN A 175 17.02 -7.74 -7.35
N ALA A 176 18.07 -7.22 -6.70
CA ALA A 176 18.30 -7.54 -5.30
C ALA A 176 17.15 -6.95 -4.47
N VAL A 177 16.42 -7.80 -3.76
CA VAL A 177 15.50 -7.36 -2.72
C VAL A 177 16.33 -7.09 -1.47
N LEU A 178 16.60 -5.82 -1.20
CA LEU A 178 17.28 -5.43 0.03
C LEU A 178 16.27 -5.37 1.17
N ILE A 179 16.38 -6.31 2.12
CA ILE A 179 15.70 -6.23 3.40
C ILE A 179 16.71 -5.68 4.41
N ASN A 180 16.63 -4.37 4.68
CA ASN A 180 17.45 -3.73 5.70
C ASN A 180 16.69 -3.71 7.03
N VAL A 181 17.20 -4.43 8.03
CA VAL A 181 16.62 -4.43 9.38
C VAL A 181 17.56 -3.68 10.31
N ALA A 182 17.10 -2.56 10.85
CA ALA A 182 17.83 -1.73 11.80
C ALA A 182 16.92 -1.43 13.00
N GLY A 183 17.43 -1.58 14.23
CA GLY A 183 16.65 -1.35 15.46
C GLY A 183 16.72 0.08 15.99
N GLY A 184 17.26 1.02 15.21
CA GLY A 184 17.51 2.38 15.69
C GLY A 184 18.51 2.38 16.86
N ALA A 185 18.05 2.78 18.04
CA ALA A 185 18.86 2.75 19.28
C ALA A 185 18.98 1.36 19.92
N GLY A 186 18.21 0.36 19.46
CA GLY A 186 18.26 -1.02 19.92
C GLY A 186 18.60 -2.02 18.81
N ASP A 187 18.45 -3.31 19.10
CA ASP A 187 18.74 -4.37 18.15
C ASP A 187 17.65 -4.48 17.08
N GLY A 188 18.06 -4.56 15.81
CA GLY A 188 17.18 -4.91 14.71
C GLY A 188 17.26 -6.40 14.45
N TYR A 189 16.12 -7.09 14.46
CA TYR A 189 16.07 -8.52 14.16
C TYR A 189 14.99 -8.84 13.13
N LEU A 190 15.31 -9.74 12.20
CA LEU A 190 14.32 -10.38 11.33
C LEU A 190 13.82 -11.64 12.05
N SER A 191 12.63 -11.59 12.62
CA SER A 191 12.00 -12.77 13.23
C SER A 191 11.06 -13.47 12.25
N LEU A 192 11.23 -14.77 12.12
CA LEU A 192 10.35 -15.66 11.36
C LEU A 192 9.81 -16.69 12.37
N ASN A 193 8.58 -16.51 12.85
CA ASN A 193 8.00 -17.32 13.92
C ASN A 193 6.63 -17.89 13.56
N GLY A 194 6.38 -19.14 13.98
CA GLY A 194 5.08 -19.81 13.87
C GLY A 194 4.36 -19.87 15.22
N ASP A 195 3.14 -20.37 15.23
CA ASP A 195 2.51 -20.83 16.47
C ASP A 195 2.94 -22.27 16.81
N ASN A 196 2.54 -22.78 17.97
CA ASN A 196 2.89 -24.13 18.43
C ASN A 196 2.42 -25.26 17.48
N ASN A 197 1.61 -24.94 16.48
CA ASN A 197 1.06 -25.88 15.51
C ASN A 197 1.67 -25.72 14.10
N SER A 198 2.48 -24.70 13.85
CA SER A 198 2.97 -24.33 12.52
C SER A 198 4.50 -24.31 12.44
N SER A 199 5.07 -24.94 11.41
CA SER A 199 6.50 -24.81 11.11
C SER A 199 6.76 -23.58 10.25
N VAL A 200 7.72 -22.73 10.63
CA VAL A 200 8.27 -21.71 9.73
C VAL A 200 9.56 -22.23 9.11
N LYS A 201 9.69 -22.08 7.80
CA LYS A 201 10.85 -22.53 7.04
C LYS A 201 11.49 -21.35 6.34
N LEU A 202 12.81 -21.24 6.45
CA LEU A 202 13.63 -20.38 5.61
C LEU A 202 14.32 -21.27 4.57
N ASP A 203 13.95 -21.11 3.31
CA ASP A 203 14.60 -21.77 2.19
C ASP A 203 15.45 -20.75 1.41
N VAL A 204 16.72 -21.08 1.17
CA VAL A 204 17.68 -20.20 0.50
C VAL A 204 18.35 -20.96 -0.63
N TRP A 205 17.94 -20.68 -1.86
CA TRP A 205 18.59 -21.25 -3.03
C TRP A 205 19.80 -20.40 -3.41
N GLY A 206 20.98 -20.85 -2.96
CA GLY A 206 22.24 -20.17 -3.19
C GLY A 206 23.16 -20.23 -1.96
N SER A 207 24.14 -19.34 -1.90
CA SER A 207 25.03 -19.23 -0.76
C SER A 207 24.47 -18.28 0.30
N GLN A 208 24.52 -18.69 1.57
CA GLN A 208 24.34 -17.79 2.71
C GLN A 208 25.71 -17.36 3.25
N LYS A 209 25.87 -16.09 3.60
CA LYS A 209 27.06 -15.57 4.29
C LYS A 209 26.65 -14.93 5.61
N LEU A 210 27.17 -15.46 6.70
CA LEU A 210 27.00 -14.93 8.05
C LEU A 210 28.33 -14.37 8.52
N ARG A 211 28.34 -13.11 8.98
CA ARG A 211 29.56 -12.45 9.50
C ARG A 211 29.74 -12.63 11.02
N GLY A 212 28.63 -12.85 11.73
CA GLY A 212 28.61 -13.19 13.15
C GLY A 212 28.30 -14.66 13.36
N ASP A 213 27.79 -14.98 14.53
CA ASP A 213 27.51 -16.36 14.94
C ASP A 213 26.27 -16.94 14.24
N LEU A 214 26.31 -18.25 13.99
CA LEU A 214 25.15 -19.06 13.64
C LEU A 214 24.82 -19.97 14.81
N VAL A 215 23.69 -19.73 15.46
CA VAL A 215 23.17 -20.59 16.53
C VAL A 215 21.98 -21.37 16.00
N LEU A 216 22.02 -22.70 16.16
CA LEU A 216 20.93 -23.60 15.84
C LEU A 216 20.57 -24.39 17.09
N SER A 217 19.34 -24.23 17.56
CA SER A 217 18.83 -24.87 18.78
C SER A 217 17.58 -25.66 18.47
N ALA A 218 17.46 -26.84 19.06
CA ALA A 218 16.22 -27.60 19.05
C ALA A 218 15.13 -26.83 19.82
N SER A 219 13.89 -26.96 19.33
CA SER A 219 12.69 -26.49 20.03
C SER A 219 12.18 -27.59 20.96
N ASN A 220 11.46 -27.22 22.02
CA ASN A 220 10.80 -28.17 22.92
C ASN A 220 9.55 -28.82 22.30
N ASP A 221 9.21 -28.48 21.05
CA ASP A 221 8.08 -29.01 20.28
C ASP A 221 8.27 -30.44 19.76
N GLY A 222 9.46 -31.02 19.91
CA GLY A 222 9.81 -32.36 19.44
C GLY A 222 9.88 -32.51 17.90
N LYS A 223 9.67 -31.44 17.14
CA LYS A 223 9.72 -31.41 15.67
C LYS A 223 11.06 -30.91 15.14
N THR A 224 11.77 -30.11 15.94
CA THR A 224 13.02 -29.45 15.52
C THR A 224 14.24 -30.11 16.18
N THR A 225 15.14 -30.70 15.40
CA THR A 225 16.30 -31.44 15.93
C THR A 225 17.54 -30.58 16.18
N GLY A 226 17.53 -29.30 15.77
CA GLY A 226 18.68 -28.39 15.87
C GLY A 226 19.93 -28.85 15.09
N GLY A 227 19.80 -29.87 14.24
CA GLY A 227 20.92 -30.49 13.54
C GLY A 227 21.33 -29.75 12.27
N ILE A 228 22.60 -29.93 11.88
CA ILE A 228 23.14 -29.52 10.58
C ILE A 228 23.35 -30.78 9.74
N SER A 229 22.71 -30.84 8.57
CA SER A 229 23.02 -31.85 7.55
C SER A 229 23.76 -31.17 6.40
N ALA A 230 24.99 -31.61 6.13
CA ALA A 230 25.81 -31.11 5.04
C ALA A 230 26.30 -32.27 4.18
N SER A 231 26.12 -32.18 2.87
CA SER A 231 26.71 -33.12 1.91
C SER A 231 28.20 -32.84 1.66
N GLY A 232 28.65 -31.63 2.02
CA GLY A 232 30.03 -31.19 1.94
C GLY A 232 30.71 -31.08 3.30
N ASN A 233 31.77 -30.27 3.34
CA ASN A 233 32.60 -30.14 4.54
C ASN A 233 32.00 -29.14 5.54
N ILE A 234 32.09 -29.48 6.82
CA ILE A 234 31.98 -28.51 7.93
C ILE A 234 33.40 -28.26 8.42
N ALA A 235 33.88 -27.02 8.28
CA ALA A 235 35.25 -26.65 8.61
C ALA A 235 35.27 -25.55 9.68
N GLY A 236 36.11 -25.76 10.69
CA GLY A 236 36.38 -24.79 11.74
C GLY A 236 37.70 -25.13 12.43
N ARG A 237 38.29 -24.17 13.14
CA ARG A 237 39.49 -24.44 13.95
C ARG A 237 39.21 -25.48 15.04
N TYR A 238 37.98 -25.51 15.53
CA TYR A 238 37.51 -26.44 16.56
C TYR A 238 36.11 -26.95 16.22
N ILE A 239 35.90 -28.27 16.38
CA ILE A 239 34.58 -28.91 16.45
C ILE A 239 34.57 -29.68 17.77
N GLN A 240 33.69 -29.32 18.69
CA GLN A 240 33.65 -29.86 20.05
C GLN A 240 32.39 -30.71 20.24
N PRO A 241 32.49 -32.04 20.34
CA PRO A 241 31.36 -32.88 20.73
C PRO A 241 31.01 -32.66 22.20
N THR A 242 29.70 -32.56 22.50
CA THR A 242 29.18 -32.32 23.86
C THR A 242 28.94 -33.59 24.66
N SER A 243 29.01 -34.77 24.02
CA SER A 243 28.87 -36.06 24.67
C SER A 243 29.95 -37.05 24.21
N ILE A 244 30.26 -38.02 25.09
CA ILE A 244 31.21 -39.10 24.87
C ILE A 244 30.44 -40.41 24.98
N ALA A 245 30.49 -41.24 23.93
CA ALA A 245 29.96 -42.60 24.02
C ALA A 245 30.94 -43.50 24.78
N THR A 246 30.45 -44.21 25.80
CA THR A 246 31.24 -45.17 26.59
C THR A 246 31.11 -46.59 26.03
N THR A 247 32.11 -47.44 26.33
CA THR A 247 32.17 -48.83 25.86
C THR A 247 30.87 -49.60 26.18
N GLY A 248 30.20 -50.11 25.15
CA GLY A 248 28.91 -50.82 25.26
C GLY A 248 27.73 -50.07 24.63
N GLU A 249 27.86 -48.75 24.45
CA GLU A 249 26.92 -47.94 23.69
C GLU A 249 27.16 -48.13 22.18
N THR A 250 26.13 -48.50 21.42
CA THR A 250 26.18 -48.53 19.96
C THR A 250 26.28 -47.11 19.41
N CYS A 251 27.48 -46.70 19.00
CA CYS A 251 27.66 -45.52 18.15
C CYS A 251 26.96 -45.78 16.81
N LEU A 252 26.03 -44.92 16.43
CA LEU A 252 25.38 -45.03 15.13
C LEU A 252 26.39 -44.60 14.03
N PRO A 253 26.21 -45.03 12.76
CA PRO A 253 27.15 -44.73 11.67
C PRO A 253 27.41 -43.23 11.39
N THR A 254 26.75 -42.33 12.12
CA THR A 254 26.69 -40.88 11.93
C THR A 254 27.30 -40.06 13.07
N ASP A 255 27.87 -40.70 14.10
CA ASP A 255 28.32 -39.99 15.31
C ASP A 255 29.77 -39.49 15.22
N LEU A 256 29.98 -38.20 15.50
CA LEU A 256 31.30 -37.64 15.83
C LEU A 256 31.53 -37.78 17.34
N SER A 257 32.12 -38.88 17.78
CA SER A 257 32.38 -39.14 19.21
C SER A 257 33.86 -38.88 19.57
N ALA A 258 34.09 -38.13 20.65
CA ALA A 258 35.39 -38.07 21.30
C ALA A 258 35.56 -39.27 22.24
N ARG A 259 36.65 -40.02 22.12
CA ARG A 259 36.96 -41.14 23.02
C ARG A 259 37.54 -40.60 24.34
N GLN A 260 37.24 -41.28 25.46
CA GLN A 260 37.72 -40.94 26.80
C GLN A 260 39.27 -40.76 26.87
N PRO A 261 39.78 -39.96 27.83
CA PRO A 261 41.19 -39.60 27.86
C PRO A 261 42.05 -40.81 28.27
N MET A 262 42.86 -41.27 27.32
CA MET A 262 44.11 -41.98 27.60
C MET A 262 45.21 -41.18 26.90
N ASP A 263 45.69 -40.14 27.58
CA ASP A 263 46.87 -39.29 27.32
C ASP A 263 47.07 -38.61 25.95
N ARG A 264 46.29 -38.90 24.91
CA ARG A 264 46.35 -38.22 23.61
C ARG A 264 44.96 -38.14 22.98
N GLN A 265 44.50 -36.93 22.66
CA GLN A 265 43.27 -36.71 21.92
C GLN A 265 43.41 -37.32 20.51
N TYR A 266 42.84 -38.51 20.32
CA TYR A 266 42.66 -39.12 19.01
C TYR A 266 41.19 -38.99 18.63
N GLY A 267 40.88 -38.14 17.66
CA GLY A 267 39.59 -38.18 16.98
C GLY A 267 39.50 -39.48 16.18
N VAL A 268 38.53 -40.33 16.48
CA VAL A 268 38.28 -41.54 15.70
C VAL A 268 37.25 -41.19 14.61
N LEU A 269 37.68 -41.17 13.35
CA LEU A 269 36.75 -41.20 12.23
C LEU A 269 36.30 -42.65 12.01
N MET A 270 34.99 -42.88 12.03
CA MET A 270 34.40 -44.13 11.56
C MET A 270 33.76 -43.89 10.21
N ALA A 271 34.00 -44.80 9.25
CA ALA A 271 33.29 -44.84 7.98
C ALA A 271 32.76 -46.26 7.77
N ASN A 272 31.46 -46.40 7.47
CA ASN A 272 30.81 -47.69 7.23
C ASN A 272 31.05 -48.73 8.35
N GLY A 273 30.89 -48.32 9.62
CA GLY A 273 31.04 -49.20 10.77
C GLY A 273 32.48 -49.71 11.00
N ARG A 274 33.48 -49.11 10.34
CA ARG A 274 34.90 -49.43 10.53
C ARG A 274 35.65 -48.20 11.02
N VAL A 275 36.43 -48.37 12.08
CA VAL A 275 37.41 -47.37 12.54
C VAL A 275 38.43 -47.14 11.43
N MET A 276 38.53 -45.91 10.93
CA MET A 276 39.58 -45.54 9.98
C MET A 276 40.93 -45.55 10.71
N LYS A 277 41.70 -46.62 10.54
CA LYS A 277 43.13 -46.64 10.92
C LYS A 277 43.93 -45.83 9.89
N GLY A 278 43.98 -44.52 10.07
CA GLY A 278 44.89 -43.66 9.31
C GLY A 278 46.34 -43.95 9.71
N THR A 279 47.14 -44.48 8.80
CA THR A 279 48.58 -44.79 8.99
C THR A 279 49.50 -43.56 8.96
N ARG A 280 48.96 -42.34 8.90
CA ARG A 280 49.71 -41.10 9.12
C ARG A 280 48.91 -40.17 10.02
N LEU A 281 49.18 -40.32 11.31
CA LEU A 281 48.54 -39.58 12.39
C LEU A 281 49.40 -38.35 12.72
N PHE A 282 48.78 -37.18 12.60
CA PHE A 282 48.98 -35.98 13.41
C PHE A 282 50.32 -35.83 14.16
N ARG A 283 51.14 -34.86 13.73
CA ARG A 283 52.34 -34.41 14.45
C ARG A 283 51.92 -33.73 15.75
N LEU A 284 52.07 -34.42 16.88
CA LEU A 284 52.01 -33.85 18.22
C LEU A 284 53.38 -33.24 18.57
N GLY A 285 53.38 -31.98 19.00
CA GLY A 285 54.57 -31.28 19.48
C GLY A 285 55.22 -32.02 20.65
N ALA A 286 56.55 -32.11 20.61
CA ALA A 286 57.34 -32.80 21.62
C ALA A 286 57.18 -32.11 22.99
N SER A 287 56.70 -32.86 23.99
CA SER A 287 56.83 -32.48 25.40
C SER A 287 57.87 -33.37 26.05
N THR A 288 58.88 -32.72 26.63
CA THR A 288 60.09 -33.29 27.19
C THR A 288 59.83 -33.83 28.59
N THR A 289 59.48 -35.11 28.72
CA THR A 289 59.72 -35.90 29.95
C THR A 289 59.58 -37.40 29.67
N ILE A 290 60.73 -38.08 29.56
CA ILE A 290 60.91 -39.55 29.54
C ILE A 290 61.42 -39.87 30.95
N PRO A 291 60.77 -40.74 31.77
CA PRO A 291 60.72 -42.18 31.49
C PRO A 291 59.42 -42.87 31.94
N ARG A 292 58.61 -43.31 30.98
CA ARG A 292 57.58 -44.34 31.20
C ARG A 292 57.45 -45.27 29.98
N LEU A 293 58.60 -45.64 29.41
CA LEU A 293 58.71 -46.51 28.23
C LEU A 293 59.05 -47.98 28.58
N LEU A 294 59.03 -48.35 29.87
CA LEU A 294 59.35 -49.70 30.33
C LEU A 294 58.13 -50.51 30.83
N ALA A 295 56.92 -49.97 30.76
CA ALA A 295 55.70 -50.66 31.22
C ALA A 295 54.72 -51.09 30.11
N GLU A 296 54.94 -50.69 28.85
CA GLU A 296 54.03 -50.99 27.72
C GLU A 296 54.63 -51.94 26.66
N VAL A 297 55.65 -52.73 27.03
CA VAL A 297 56.12 -53.88 26.22
C VAL A 297 55.67 -55.22 26.82
N VAL A 298 55.05 -55.23 28.00
CA VAL A 298 54.69 -56.47 28.72
C VAL A 298 53.26 -56.97 28.44
N LEU A 299 52.44 -56.22 27.68
CA LEU A 299 51.05 -56.60 27.40
C LEU A 299 50.75 -56.93 25.93
N LEU A 300 51.72 -57.52 25.21
CA LEU A 300 51.50 -58.12 23.88
C LEU A 300 52.21 -59.47 23.69
N ALA A 301 52.74 -60.08 24.76
CA ALA A 301 53.41 -61.38 24.74
C ALA A 301 52.68 -62.43 25.61
N LYS A 302 51.35 -62.41 25.62
CA LYS A 302 50.51 -63.38 26.35
C LYS A 302 49.83 -64.38 25.43
N TYR A 303 50.47 -64.76 24.32
CA TYR A 303 50.15 -65.98 23.60
C TYR A 303 51.48 -66.58 23.08
N TRP A 304 51.82 -67.75 23.64
CA TRP A 304 52.79 -68.71 23.10
C TRP A 304 54.27 -68.33 23.05
N PHE A 305 54.96 -68.24 24.18
CA PHE A 305 56.40 -68.58 24.24
C PHE A 305 56.76 -69.08 25.65
N THR A 306 57.18 -70.34 25.77
CA THR A 306 57.84 -70.90 26.95
C THR A 306 59.32 -70.51 26.93
N LEU A 307 59.78 -69.84 27.99
CA LEU A 307 61.18 -69.46 28.18
C LEU A 307 61.99 -70.71 28.61
N THR A 308 63.05 -71.05 27.89
CA THR A 308 64.13 -71.91 28.43
C THR A 308 65.47 -71.20 28.34
N SER A 309 66.25 -71.33 29.42
CA SER A 309 67.55 -70.68 29.61
C SER A 309 68.62 -71.42 28.82
N THR A 310 68.88 -71.02 27.58
CA THR A 310 70.17 -71.14 26.86
C THR A 310 69.95 -70.58 25.45
N GLY A 311 70.50 -69.39 25.19
CA GLY A 311 70.20 -68.65 23.98
C GLY A 311 70.89 -69.20 22.74
N TRP A 312 70.11 -69.77 21.81
CA TRP A 312 70.33 -69.81 20.36
C TRP A 312 68.95 -69.88 19.67
N PHE A 313 68.68 -69.00 18.69
CA PHE A 313 67.40 -68.99 17.96
C PHE A 313 67.53 -69.78 16.65
N THR A 314 66.66 -70.77 16.45
CA THR A 314 66.39 -71.38 15.14
C THR A 314 64.92 -71.17 14.78
N MET A 315 64.65 -70.51 13.66
CA MET A 315 63.32 -70.37 13.07
C MET A 315 62.94 -71.63 12.27
N PRO A 316 61.73 -72.20 12.44
CA PRO A 316 61.15 -73.05 11.42
C PRO A 316 60.29 -72.21 10.46
N PHE A 317 60.63 -72.30 9.17
CA PHE A 317 59.72 -72.02 8.07
C PHE A 317 58.58 -73.05 8.08
N ILE A 318 57.33 -72.59 8.01
CA ILE A 318 56.20 -73.40 7.54
C ILE A 318 55.36 -72.55 6.57
N LYS A 319 54.98 -73.19 5.46
CA LYS A 319 54.24 -72.70 4.29
C LYS A 319 52.94 -71.97 4.60
#